data_AF-A0A453EMQ9-F1
#
_entry.id   AF-A0A453EMQ9-F1
#
_cell.length_a   1.000
_cell.length_b   1.000
_cell.length_c   1.000
_cell.angle_alpha   90.00
_cell.angle_beta   90.00
_cell.angle_gamma   90.00
#
_symmetry.space_group_name_H-M   'P 1'
#
loop_
_entity.id
_entity.type
_entity.pdbx_description
1 polymer ?
#
loop_
_entity_poly.entity_id
_entity_poly.type
_entity_poly.pdbx_seq_one_letter_code
_entity_poly.pdbx_strand_id
1 'polypeptide(L)' 'MEKDIAEYIKKEFDKNHGPTWHCIVGRNFG' A
#
# COMPACT_ATOMS: atom_id res chain seq x y z
N MET A 1 3.36 11.56 3.16
CA MET A 1 2.09 11.51 2.40
C MET A 1 2.01 10.26 1.54
N GLU A 2 2.85 10.06 0.52
CA GLU A 2 2.80 8.85 -0.34
C GLU A 2 3.03 7.56 0.45
N LYS A 3 4.00 7.57 1.38
CA LYS A 3 4.26 6.44 2.29
C LYS A 3 3.05 6.11 3.17
N ASP A 4 2.40 7.13 3.73
CA ASP A 4 1.25 6.95 4.62
C ASP A 4 0.05 6.37 3.85
N ILE A 5 -0.13 6.80 2.60
CA ILE A 5 -1.14 6.26 1.68
C ILE A 5 -0.82 4.79 1.36
N ALA A 6 0.43 4.48 1.01
CA ALA A 6 0.85 3.11 0.71
C ALA A 6 0.65 2.18 1.92
N GLU A 7 0.98 2.64 3.13
CA GLU A 7 0.82 1.88 4.35
C GLU A 7 -0.67 1.67 4.72
N TYR A 8 -1.51 2.68 4.52
CA TYR A 8 -2.95 2.56 4.70
C TYR A 8 -3.57 1.52 3.76
N ILE A 9 -3.24 1.59 2.47
CA ILE A 9 -3.73 0.63 1.46
C ILE A 9 -3.27 -0.79 1.80
N LYS A 10 -1.98 -0.96 2.15
CA LYS A 10 -1.43 -2.25 2.58
C LYS A 10 -2.21 -2.83 3.76
N LYS A 11 -2.46 -2.03 4.81
CA LYS A 11 -3.18 -2.47 6.01
C LYS A 11 -4.61 -2.93 5.71
N GLU A 12 -5.33 -2.19 4.88
CA GLU A 12 -6.70 -2.57 4.48
C GLU A 12 -6.70 -3.86 3.63
N PHE A 13 -5.73 -4.03 2.73
CA PHE A 13 -5.63 -5.24 1.91
C PHE A 13 -5.21 -6.46 2.73
N ASP A 14 -4.22 -6.33 3.61
CA ASP A 14 -3.83 -7.41 4.52
C ASP A 14 -5.00 -7.86 5.39
N LYS A 15 -5.85 -6.92 5.84
CA LYS A 15 -7.04 -7.21 6.66
C LYS A 15 -8.16 -7.88 5.87
N ASN A 16 -8.47 -7.39 4.67
CA ASN A 16 -9.65 -7.82 3.91
C ASN A 16 -9.38 -9.02 3.00
N HIS A 17 -8.12 -9.25 2.63
CA HIS A 17 -7.72 -10.26 1.65
C HIS A 17 -6.63 -11.21 2.15
N GLY A 18 -6.18 -11.03 3.39
CA GLY A 18 -5.08 -11.78 3.99
C GLY A 18 -3.71 -11.24 3.57
N PRO A 19 -2.69 -11.41 4.43
CA PRO A 19 -1.33 -10.95 4.15
C PRO A 19 -0.60 -11.85 3.13
N THR A 20 0.49 -11.41 2.50
CA THR A 20 1.13 -10.09 2.62
C THR A 20 1.02 -9.31 1.32
N TRP A 21 0.65 -8.03 1.42
CA TRP A 21 0.61 -7.12 0.29
C TRP A 21 1.78 -6.14 0.29
N HIS A 22 2.22 -5.78 -0.91
CA HIS A 22 3.18 -4.70 -1.15
C HIS A 22 2.53 -3.61 -1.99
N CYS A 23 2.61 -2.37 -1.53
CA CYS A 23 2.00 -1.21 -2.19
C CYS A 23 3.07 -0.16 -2.47
N ILE A 24 3.11 0.31 -3.72
CA ILE A 24 4.01 1.36 -4.17
C ILE A 24 3.15 2.54 -4.62
N VAL A 25 3.41 3.72 -4.06
CA VAL A 25 2.71 4.97 -4.39
C VAL A 25 3.76 6.03 -4.69
N GLY A 26 3.58 6.71 -5.82
CA GLY A 26 4.52 7.69 -6.36
C GLY A 26 3.88 8.42 -7.55
N ARG A 27 4.53 9.50 -8.00
CA ARG A 27 4.08 10.28 -9.18
C ARG A 27 4.97 10.06 -10.40
N ASN A 28 6.19 9.56 -10.19
CA ASN A 28 7.13 9.21 -11.23
C ASN A 28 7.55 7.77 -11.00
N PHE A 29 7.21 6.89 -11.93
CA PHE A 29 7.60 5.48 -11.92
C PHE A 29 8.44 5.20 -13.16
N GLY A 30 9.45 4.33 -13.02
CA GLY A 30 10.37 3.90 -14.07
C GLY A 30 10.99 2.56 -13.70
#